data_AF-A0A2P5ALD3-F1
#
_entry.id   AF-A0A2P5ALD3-F1
#
_cell.length_a   1.000
_cell.length_b   1.000
_cell.length_c   1.000
_cell.angle_alpha   90.00
_cell.angle_beta   90.00
_cell.angle_gamma   90.00
#
_symmetry.space_group_name_H-M   'P 1'
#
loop_
_entity.id
_entity.type
_entity.pdbx_description
1 polymer ?
#
loop_
_entity_poly.entity_id
_entity_poly.type
_entity_poly.pdbx_seq_one_letter_code
_entity_poly.pdbx_strand_id
1 'polypeptide(L)'
;MRCYAHILNLIMQQGLKFINSSVVKIRDSIKYLKFSQVRKQKFLEYVNLVSVDSKKSLHQDMSTRWNSIYLMLRSALIYCRAFHLELNDLNYKYCPILEEWENVEKMTEFLKVFYDVSIEFSRSNYSTASLYFAVIYKYCVSLKYA
;
A
#
# COMPACT_ATOMS: atom_id res chain seq x y z
N MET A 1 -7.42 -19.43 -22.36
CA MET A 1 -7.99 -18.09 -22.07
C MET A 1 -7.26 -17.53 -20.84
N ARG A 2 -6.40 -16.50 -20.97
CA ARG A 2 -5.78 -15.88 -19.78
C ARG A 2 -6.88 -15.03 -19.11
N CYS A 3 -7.26 -15.38 -17.89
CA CYS A 3 -8.30 -14.66 -17.15
C CYS A 3 -7.88 -13.18 -16.98
N TYR A 4 -8.84 -12.25 -17.02
CA TYR A 4 -8.55 -10.82 -16.90
C TYR A 4 -7.78 -10.47 -15.62
N ALA A 5 -8.05 -11.18 -14.52
CA ALA A 5 -7.28 -11.08 -13.27
C ALA A 5 -5.76 -11.29 -13.49
N HIS A 6 -5.39 -12.19 -14.40
CA HIS A 6 -4.00 -12.41 -14.78
C HIS A 6 -3.43 -11.22 -15.57
N ILE A 7 -4.21 -10.65 -16.50
CA ILE A 7 -3.80 -9.46 -17.27
C ILE A 7 -3.63 -8.24 -16.36
N LEU A 8 -4.60 -7.99 -15.47
CA LEU A 8 -4.52 -6.92 -14.48
C LEU A 8 -3.29 -7.09 -13.59
N ASN A 9 -3.04 -8.30 -13.10
CA ASN A 9 -1.85 -8.59 -12.29
C ASN A 9 -0.55 -8.31 -13.07
N LEU A 10 -0.48 -8.63 -14.37
CA LEU A 10 0.68 -8.31 -15.22
C LEU A 10 0.86 -6.79 -15.40
N ILE A 11 -0.21 -6.05 -15.66
CA ILE A 11 -0.17 -4.57 -15.80
C ILE A 11 0.33 -3.94 -14.50
N MET A 12 -0.26 -4.35 -13.37
CA MET A 12 0.13 -3.83 -12.05
C MET A 12 1.57 -4.18 -11.71
N GLN A 13 2.01 -5.42 -11.96
CA GLN A 13 3.40 -5.82 -11.74
C GLN A 13 4.38 -5.01 -12.61
N GLN A 14 4.02 -4.71 -13.86
CA GLN A 14 4.85 -3.86 -14.72
C GLN A 14 4.89 -2.41 -14.24
N GLY A 15 3.74 -1.83 -13.88
CA GLY A 15 3.68 -0.47 -13.32
C GLY A 15 4.46 -0.35 -12.01
N LEU A 16 4.43 -1.39 -11.19
CA LEU A 16 5.20 -1.46 -9.95
C LEU A 16 6.71 -1.67 -10.15
N LYS A 17 7.21 -1.95 -11.36
CA LYS A 17 8.66 -1.87 -11.58
C LYS A 17 9.19 -0.45 -11.44
N PHE A 18 8.32 0.54 -11.62
CA PHE A 18 8.60 1.96 -11.38
C PHE A 18 8.24 2.37 -9.94
N ILE A 19 8.24 1.42 -9.00
CA ILE A 19 7.99 1.70 -7.58
C ILE A 19 8.86 2.87 -7.13
N ASN A 20 8.18 3.90 -6.62
CA ASN A 20 8.79 5.09 -6.05
C ASN A 20 9.64 4.69 -4.82
N SER A 21 10.80 5.32 -4.64
CA SER A 21 11.68 5.14 -3.46
C SER A 21 10.91 5.23 -2.14
N SER A 22 9.85 6.02 -2.10
CA SER A 22 8.94 6.17 -0.95
C SER A 22 8.33 4.83 -0.50
N VAL A 23 7.89 3.96 -1.42
CA VAL A 23 7.33 2.64 -1.10
C VAL A 23 8.40 1.69 -0.54
N VAL A 24 9.63 1.80 -1.06
CA VAL A 24 10.76 1.01 -0.55
C VAL A 24 11.07 1.39 0.89
N LYS A 25 11.09 2.69 1.21
CA LYS A 25 11.26 3.19 2.58
C LYS A 25 10.17 2.68 3.52
N ILE A 26 8.91 2.68 3.10
CA ILE A 26 7.80 2.10 3.90
C ILE A 26 8.03 0.61 4.16
N ARG A 27 8.41 -0.14 3.12
CA ARG A 27 8.70 -1.58 3.24
C ARG A 27 9.82 -1.83 4.24
N ASP A 28 10.92 -1.11 4.12
CA ASP A 28 12.09 -1.27 4.99
C ASP A 28 11.79 -0.83 6.41
N SER A 29 10.99 0.22 6.59
CA SER A 29 10.48 0.64 7.89
C SER A 29 9.69 -0.47 8.57
N ILE A 30 8.70 -1.05 7.87
CA ILE A 30 7.89 -2.13 8.43
C ILE A 30 8.74 -3.37 8.72
N LYS A 31 9.68 -3.70 7.84
CA LYS A 31 10.64 -4.79 8.05
C LYS A 31 11.49 -4.56 9.31
N TYR A 32 11.99 -3.34 9.49
CA TYR A 32 12.77 -2.94 10.66
C TYR A 32 11.98 -3.11 11.97
N LEU A 33 10.71 -2.70 11.98
CA LEU A 33 9.81 -2.83 13.14
C LEU A 33 9.51 -4.28 13.47
N LYS A 34 9.26 -5.11 12.46
CA LYS A 34 8.93 -6.52 12.65
C LYS A 34 10.14 -7.37 13.03
N PHE A 35 11.35 -6.89 12.79
CA PHE A 35 12.57 -7.63 13.10
C PHE A 35 12.80 -7.86 14.59
N SER A 36 12.31 -6.97 15.47
CA SER A 36 12.49 -7.09 16.92
C SER A 36 11.21 -6.80 17.68
N GLN A 37 10.90 -7.66 18.64
CA GLN A 37 9.75 -7.48 19.53
C GLN A 37 9.83 -6.16 20.33
N VAL A 38 11.05 -5.75 20.73
CA VAL A 38 11.29 -4.49 21.44
C VAL A 38 10.96 -3.29 20.55
N ARG A 39 11.38 -3.30 19.28
CA ARG A 39 11.07 -2.24 18.31
C ARG A 39 9.57 -2.15 18.05
N LYS A 40 8.91 -3.30 17.90
CA LYS A 40 7.46 -3.38 17.74
C LYS A 40 6.72 -2.80 18.94
N GLN A 41 7.15 -3.10 20.17
CA GLN A 41 6.54 -2.57 21.39
C GLN A 41 6.69 -1.04 21.48
N LYS A 42 7.90 -0.52 21.27
CA LYS A 42 8.15 0.94 21.24
C LYS A 42 7.28 1.67 20.22
N PHE A 43 7.11 1.07 19.04
CA PHE A 43 6.21 1.64 18.03
C PHE A 43 4.75 1.63 18.48
N LEU A 44 4.27 0.56 19.11
CA LEU A 44 2.91 0.51 19.64
C LEU A 44 2.67 1.53 20.76
N GLU A 45 3.67 1.76 21.61
CA GLU A 45 3.63 2.84 22.61
C GLU A 45 3.44 4.21 21.92
N TYR A 46 4.18 4.47 20.84
CA TYR A 46 4.01 5.68 20.03
C TYR A 46 2.66 5.79 19.35
N VAL A 47 2.15 4.69 18.80
CA VAL A 47 0.81 4.62 18.21
C VAL A 47 -0.26 5.04 19.22
N ASN A 48 -0.13 4.57 20.47
CA ASN A 48 -1.03 4.95 21.56
C ASN A 48 -0.89 6.44 21.93
N LEU A 49 0.35 6.96 22.01
CA LEU A 49 0.61 8.37 22.31
C LEU A 49 0.01 9.31 21.27
N VAL A 50 0.11 8.94 19.99
CA VAL A 50 -0.42 9.75 18.88
C VAL A 50 -1.92 9.51 18.66
N SER A 51 -2.59 8.74 19.55
CA SER A 51 -4.02 8.45 19.52
C SER A 51 -4.51 7.91 18.17
N VAL A 52 -3.70 7.09 17.51
CA VAL A 52 -4.11 6.43 16.26
C VAL A 52 -5.02 5.26 16.65
N ASP A 53 -6.33 5.51 16.60
CA ASP A 53 -7.38 4.59 17.06
C ASP A 53 -7.65 3.45 16.07
N SER A 54 -6.58 2.71 15.75
CA SER A 54 -6.59 1.65 14.74
C SER A 54 -6.16 0.33 15.36
N LYS A 55 -7.10 -0.63 15.39
CA LYS A 55 -6.82 -2.06 15.65
C LYS A 55 -6.18 -2.78 14.46
N LYS A 56 -5.88 -2.08 13.35
CA LYS A 56 -5.38 -2.70 12.11
C LYS A 56 -3.89 -2.97 12.20
N SER A 57 -3.44 -4.19 11.90
CA SER A 57 -2.02 -4.49 11.94
C SER A 57 -1.25 -3.87 10.75
N LEU A 58 0.02 -3.52 10.96
CA LEU A 58 0.92 -3.19 9.85
C LEU A 58 1.13 -4.42 8.96
N HIS A 59 0.79 -4.30 7.69
CA HIS A 59 1.00 -5.36 6.71
C HIS A 59 2.39 -5.23 6.09
N GLN A 60 3.14 -6.33 6.05
CA GLN A 60 4.35 -6.37 5.22
C GLN A 60 3.93 -6.87 3.85
N ASP A 61 4.44 -6.24 2.79
CA ASP A 61 4.11 -6.66 1.44
C ASP A 61 4.80 -7.99 1.07
N MET A 62 4.23 -8.64 0.06
CA MET A 62 4.84 -9.72 -0.69
C MET A 62 5.22 -9.15 -2.05
N SER A 63 6.52 -9.10 -2.35
CA SER A 63 7.09 -8.43 -3.51
C SER A 63 6.47 -8.82 -4.86
N THR A 64 5.88 -10.01 -4.96
CA THR A 64 5.25 -10.53 -6.18
C THR A 64 3.75 -10.23 -6.31
N ARG A 65 3.11 -9.65 -5.28
CA ARG A 65 1.66 -9.44 -5.24
C ARG A 65 1.30 -7.97 -4.97
N TRP A 66 0.86 -7.26 -6.00
CA TRP A 66 0.49 -5.84 -5.92
C TRP A 66 -0.59 -5.55 -4.86
N ASN A 67 -1.55 -6.46 -4.67
CA ASN A 67 -2.56 -6.36 -3.61
C ASN A 67 -1.94 -6.19 -2.21
N SER A 68 -0.83 -6.88 -1.95
CA SER A 68 -0.14 -6.78 -0.66
C SER A 68 0.63 -5.48 -0.50
N ILE A 69 1.12 -4.88 -1.60
CA ILE A 69 1.72 -3.55 -1.61
C ILE A 69 0.66 -2.50 -1.27
N TYR A 70 -0.52 -2.57 -1.89
CA TYR A 70 -1.64 -1.68 -1.54
C TYR A 70 -2.01 -1.79 -0.05
N LEU A 71 -2.18 -3.01 0.47
CA LEU A 71 -2.51 -3.21 1.89
C LEU A 71 -1.40 -2.70 2.83
N MET A 72 -0.13 -2.87 2.46
CA MET A 72 1.01 -2.32 3.19
C MET A 72 0.92 -0.80 3.25
N LEU A 73 0.81 -0.12 2.10
CA LEU A 73 0.79 1.34 2.03
C LEU A 73 -0.44 1.92 2.75
N ARG A 74 -1.61 1.32 2.55
CA ARG A 74 -2.84 1.72 3.26
C ARG A 74 -2.69 1.59 4.78
N SER A 75 -2.05 0.53 5.26
CA SER A 75 -1.79 0.38 6.70
C SER A 75 -0.74 1.37 7.20
N ALA A 76 0.29 1.64 6.40
CA ALA A 76 1.35 2.58 6.76
C ALA A 76 0.82 4.01 6.90
N LEU A 77 -0.07 4.45 6.00
CA LEU A 77 -0.71 5.77 6.05
C LEU A 77 -1.51 5.99 7.33
N ILE A 78 -2.22 4.97 7.81
CA ILE A 78 -2.95 5.05 9.09
C ILE A 78 -2.00 5.38 10.25
N TYR A 79 -0.78 4.83 10.20
CA TYR A 79 0.24 5.03 11.22
C TYR A 79 1.30 6.06 10.85
N CYS A 80 1.11 6.87 9.79
CA CYS A 80 2.10 7.80 9.26
C CYS A 80 2.75 8.64 10.37
N ARG A 81 1.93 9.18 11.29
CA ARG A 81 2.41 10.00 12.40
C ARG A 81 3.28 9.21 13.40
N ALA A 82 3.03 7.92 13.58
CA ALA A 82 3.77 7.06 14.48
C ALA A 82 5.12 6.56 13.90
N PHE A 83 5.38 6.75 12.60
CA PHE A 83 6.65 6.36 11.96
C PHE A 83 7.82 7.31 12.27
N HIS A 84 7.60 8.42 12.99
CA HIS A 84 8.63 9.33 13.52
C HIS A 84 9.46 8.71 14.67
N LEU A 85 9.87 7.46 14.51
CA LEU A 85 10.67 6.70 15.47
C LEU A 85 12.13 7.14 15.49
N GLU A 86 12.59 7.87 14.46
CA GLU A 86 13.93 8.44 14.40
C GLU A 86 14.24 9.36 15.59
N LEU A 87 13.21 9.93 16.22
CA LEU A 87 13.34 10.72 17.44
C LEU A 87 13.82 9.89 18.64
N ASN A 88 13.61 8.57 18.62
CA ASN A 88 13.88 7.67 19.76
C ASN A 88 14.78 6.47 19.45
N ASP A 89 15.06 6.19 18.17
CA ASP A 89 15.99 5.13 17.76
C ASP A 89 16.91 5.66 16.65
N LEU A 90 18.14 6.01 17.05
CA LEU A 90 19.19 6.51 16.14
C LEU A 90 19.57 5.50 15.04
N ASN A 91 19.20 4.22 15.20
CA ASN A 91 19.45 3.19 14.18
C ASN A 91 18.33 3.12 13.13
N TYR A 92 17.23 3.84 13.30
CA TYR A 92 16.13 3.89 12.35
C TYR A 92 16.40 4.95 11.28
N LYS A 93 16.58 4.51 10.03
CA LYS A 93 16.98 5.36 8.89
C LYS A 93 15.96 5.38 7.74
N TYR A 94 14.80 4.79 7.95
CA TYR A 94 13.82 4.51 6.89
C TYR A 94 12.61 5.44 6.93
N CYS A 95 12.61 6.43 7.83
CA CYS A 95 11.51 7.41 7.95
C CYS A 95 11.30 8.14 6.61
N PRO A 96 10.11 8.05 6.00
CA PRO A 96 9.80 8.88 4.84
C PRO A 96 9.62 10.34 5.25
N ILE A 97 10.08 11.26 4.40
CA ILE A 97 9.82 12.70 4.58
C ILE A 97 8.38 13.05 4.13
N LEU A 98 7.92 14.25 4.42
CA LEU A 98 6.55 14.70 4.11
C LEU A 98 6.18 14.49 2.63
N GLU A 99 7.05 14.91 1.70
CA GLU A 99 6.84 14.73 0.26
C GLU A 99 6.72 13.25 -0.14
N GLU A 100 7.49 12.37 0.52
CA GLU A 100 7.41 10.93 0.27
C GLU A 100 6.11 10.33 0.80
N TRP A 101 5.56 10.87 1.90
CA TRP A 101 4.23 10.49 2.38
C TRP A 101 3.12 10.92 1.42
N GLU A 102 3.18 12.11 0.84
CA GLU A 102 2.25 12.54 -0.21
C GLU A 102 2.33 11.63 -1.44
N ASN A 103 3.53 11.21 -1.83
CA ASN A 103 3.72 10.25 -2.91
C ASN A 103 3.12 8.87 -2.57
N VAL A 104 3.27 8.41 -1.33
CA VAL A 104 2.66 7.17 -0.83
C VAL A 104 1.13 7.27 -0.85
N GLU A 105 0.56 8.42 -0.49
CA GLU A 105 -0.88 8.67 -0.52
C GLU A 105 -1.44 8.58 -1.96
N LYS A 106 -0.87 9.36 -2.89
CA LYS A 106 -1.23 9.31 -4.32
C LYS A 106 -1.14 7.91 -4.90
N MET A 107 -0.06 7.19 -4.56
CA MET A 107 0.12 5.81 -5.02
C MET A 107 -0.90 4.86 -4.40
N THR A 108 -1.26 5.05 -3.13
CA THR A 108 -2.28 4.23 -2.47
C THR A 108 -3.66 4.46 -3.09
N GLU A 109 -4.00 5.70 -3.42
CA GLU A 109 -5.25 6.05 -4.10
C GLU A 109 -5.33 5.45 -5.50
N PHE A 110 -4.25 5.54 -6.28
CA PHE A 110 -4.15 4.88 -7.58
C PHE A 110 -4.36 3.36 -7.48
N LEU A 111 -3.67 2.70 -6.53
CA LEU A 111 -3.78 1.26 -6.33
C LEU A 111 -5.16 0.81 -5.83
N LYS A 112 -5.86 1.67 -5.07
CA LYS A 112 -7.20 1.38 -4.53
C LYS A 112 -8.20 1.05 -5.62
N VAL A 113 -8.19 1.78 -6.73
CA VAL A 113 -9.07 1.55 -7.87
C VAL A 113 -8.99 0.10 -8.35
N PHE A 114 -7.78 -0.38 -8.58
CA PHE A 114 -7.56 -1.75 -9.05
C PHE A 114 -7.91 -2.77 -7.96
N TYR A 115 -7.65 -2.44 -6.69
CA TYR A 115 -7.96 -3.31 -5.56
C TYR A 115 -9.47 -3.55 -5.44
N ASP A 116 -10.27 -2.49 -5.49
CA ASP A 116 -11.73 -2.57 -5.38
C ASP A 116 -12.32 -3.37 -6.56
N VAL A 117 -11.81 -3.13 -7.77
CA VAL A 117 -12.11 -3.94 -8.96
C VAL A 117 -11.79 -5.41 -8.70
N SER A 118 -10.59 -5.73 -8.21
CA SER A 118 -10.19 -7.12 -7.96
C SER A 118 -11.10 -7.83 -6.94
N ILE A 119 -11.58 -7.11 -5.92
CA ILE A 119 -12.54 -7.63 -4.94
C ILE A 119 -13.88 -7.89 -5.60
N GLU A 120 -14.45 -6.91 -6.29
CA GLU A 120 -15.77 -7.00 -6.91
C GLU A 120 -15.86 -8.22 -7.82
N PHE A 121 -14.83 -8.44 -8.62
CA PHE A 121 -14.82 -9.57 -9.53
C PHE A 121 -14.49 -10.92 -8.88
N SER A 122 -13.72 -10.94 -7.78
CA SER A 122 -13.58 -12.17 -6.98
C SER A 122 -14.91 -12.63 -6.39
N ARG A 123 -15.88 -11.72 -6.24
CA ARG A 123 -17.24 -12.00 -5.73
C ARG A 123 -18.23 -12.37 -6.83
N SER A 124 -17.93 -12.08 -8.10
CA SER A 124 -18.81 -12.37 -9.23
C SER A 124 -18.52 -13.74 -9.85
N ASN A 125 -19.54 -14.60 -9.99
CA ASN A 125 -19.43 -15.88 -10.71
C ASN A 125 -19.44 -15.74 -12.25
N TYR A 126 -19.61 -14.53 -12.76
CA TYR A 126 -19.67 -14.24 -14.20
C TYR A 126 -18.65 -13.15 -14.55
N SER A 127 -17.60 -13.53 -15.28
CA SER A 127 -16.55 -12.61 -15.72
C SER A 127 -16.60 -12.44 -17.24
N THR A 128 -17.35 -11.45 -17.72
CA THR A 128 -17.18 -10.99 -19.11
C THR A 128 -16.10 -9.89 -19.14
N ALA A 129 -15.08 -10.10 -19.95
CA ALA A 129 -13.94 -9.17 -20.10
C ALA A 129 -14.38 -7.74 -20.51
N SER A 130 -15.58 -7.60 -21.09
CA SER A 130 -16.20 -6.32 -21.47
C SER A 130 -16.56 -5.44 -20.27
N LEU A 131 -17.07 -6.01 -19.17
CA LEU A 131 -17.39 -5.27 -17.94
C LEU A 131 -16.12 -4.70 -17.30
N TYR A 132 -15.05 -5.49 -17.27
CA TYR A 132 -13.76 -5.09 -16.73
C TYR A 132 -13.10 -3.93 -17.48
N PHE A 133 -13.10 -3.96 -18.82
CA PHE A 133 -12.53 -2.88 -19.63
C PHE A 133 -13.29 -1.56 -19.41
N ALA A 134 -14.62 -1.60 -19.37
CA ALA A 134 -15.43 -0.42 -19.13
C ALA A 134 -15.15 0.22 -17.75
N VAL A 135 -15.00 -0.61 -16.71
CA VAL A 135 -14.71 -0.14 -15.35
C VAL A 135 -13.31 0.47 -15.27
N ILE A 136 -12.26 -0.23 -15.73
CA ILE A 136 -10.89 0.32 -15.70
C ILE A 136 -10.80 1.57 -16.58
N TYR A 137 -11.39 1.57 -17.77
CA TYR A 137 -11.38 2.75 -18.64
C TYR A 137 -12.02 3.95 -17.95
N LYS A 138 -13.19 3.78 -17.33
CA LYS A 138 -13.87 4.84 -16.57
C LYS A 138 -12.98 5.42 -15.45
N TYR A 139 -12.32 4.55 -14.68
CA TYR A 139 -11.45 5.01 -13.60
C TYR A 139 -10.12 5.62 -14.09
N CYS A 140 -9.49 5.06 -15.12
CA CYS A 140 -8.28 5.62 -15.74
C CYS A 140 -8.54 6.99 -16.37
N VAL A 141 -9.73 7.20 -16.95
CA VAL A 141 -10.18 8.50 -17.45
C VAL A 141 -10.34 9.47 -16.28
N SER A 142 -10.95 9.06 -15.17
CA SER A 142 -11.13 9.91 -13.99
C SER A 142 -9.81 10.36 -13.36
N LEU A 143 -8.75 9.53 -13.42
CA LEU A 143 -7.40 9.85 -12.94
C LEU A 143 -6.60 10.77 -13.87
N LYS A 144 -7.00 10.95 -15.14
CA LYS A 144 -6.35 11.87 -16.08
C LYS A 144 -6.83 13.33 -15.95
N TYR A 145 -7.92 13.55 -15.23
CA TYR A 145 -8.57 14.86 -15.08
C TYR A 145 -8.65 15.31 -13.60
N ALA A 146 -7.90 14.66 -12.72
CA ALA A 146 -7.69 15.05 -11.31
C ALA A 146 -6.25 15.54 -11.15
#